data_AF-A0A7Z9BWF3-F1
#
_entry.id   AF-A0A7Z9BWF3-F1
#
_cell.length_a   1.000
_cell.length_b   1.000
_cell.length_c   1.000
_cell.angle_alpha   90.00
_cell.angle_beta   90.00
_cell.angle_gamma   90.00
#
_symmetry.space_group_name_H-M   'P 1'
#
loop_
_entity.id
_entity.type
_entity.pdbx_description
1 polymer ?
#
loop_
_entity_poly.entity_id
_entity_poly.type
_entity_poly.pdbx_seq_one_letter_code
_entity_poly.pdbx_strand_id
1 'polypeptide(L)'
;MSIWPSLVTICALVLYLVVTINVGRARIKYKIMPPEMTGDENFERVVRVQQNTLEQLVLFLPALWLFSQWVNPIWAGGLGGVWIIGRILFAWGYYQAAEKRTLGFAIGSLVSFTLLGGAIVGVILSLKS
;
A
#
# COMPACT_ATOMS: atom_id res chain seq x y z
N MET A 1 1.15 -17.61 14.16
CA MET A 1 1.30 -16.51 13.16
C MET A 1 2.50 -16.79 12.30
N SER A 2 2.41 -16.61 10.99
CA SER A 2 3.55 -16.82 10.08
C SER A 2 4.47 -15.60 10.04
N ILE A 3 5.78 -15.84 9.97
CA ILE A 3 6.81 -14.79 9.96
C ILE A 3 6.74 -13.93 8.69
N TRP A 4 6.42 -14.52 7.55
CA TRP A 4 6.41 -13.86 6.24
C TRP A 4 5.40 -12.70 6.11
N PRO A 5 4.08 -12.92 6.31
CA PRO A 5 3.11 -11.82 6.28
C PRO A 5 3.33 -10.81 7.41
N SER A 6 3.92 -11.23 8.53
CA SER A 6 4.27 -10.32 9.64
C SER A 6 5.36 -9.33 9.23
N LEU A 7 6.44 -9.81 8.60
CA LEU A 7 7.51 -8.95 8.07
C LEU A 7 6.97 -7.99 7.01
N VAL A 8 6.13 -8.47 6.10
CA VAL A 8 5.47 -7.63 5.10
C VAL A 8 4.61 -6.55 5.78
N THR A 9 3.82 -6.91 6.79
CA THR A 9 2.98 -5.97 7.52
C THR A 9 3.82 -4.87 8.18
N ILE A 10 4.92 -5.24 8.85
CA ILE A 10 5.85 -4.28 9.46
C ILE A 10 6.42 -3.33 8.41
N CYS A 11 6.92 -3.85 7.29
CA CYS A 11 7.46 -3.04 6.21
C CYS A 11 6.42 -2.10 5.59
N ALA A 12 5.17 -2.56 5.42
CA ALA A 12 4.07 -1.74 4.91
C ALA A 12 3.71 -0.59 5.88
N LEU A 13 3.71 -0.85 7.19
CA LEU A 13 3.49 0.18 8.21
C LEU A 13 4.65 1.19 8.26
N VAL A 14 5.90 0.74 8.15
CA VAL A 14 7.07 1.62 8.06
C VAL A 14 6.97 2.51 6.82
N LEU A 15 6.61 1.95 5.65
CA LEU A 15 6.38 2.74 4.44
C LEU A 15 5.29 3.80 4.65
N TYR A 16 4.20 3.45 5.34
CA TYR A 16 3.13 4.39 5.65
C TYR A 16 3.56 5.52 6.59
N LEU A 17 4.36 5.20 7.60
CA LEU A 17 4.96 6.21 8.49
C LEU A 17 5.86 7.17 7.71
N VAL A 18 6.68 6.65 6.80
CA VAL A 18 7.56 7.47 5.94
C VAL A 18 6.76 8.46 5.09
N VAL A 19 5.71 8.01 4.39
CA VAL A 19 4.89 8.93 3.57
C VAL A 19 4.12 9.94 4.43
N THR A 20 3.73 9.56 5.65
CA THR A 20 3.09 10.47 6.62
C THR A 20 4.06 11.56 7.10
N ILE A 21 5.30 11.19 7.43
CA ILE A 21 6.35 12.15 7.77
C ILE A 21 6.65 13.08 6.59
N ASN A 22 6.64 12.56 5.36
CA ASN A 22 6.84 13.37 4.15
C ASN A 22 5.75 14.43 3.98
N VAL A 23 4.49 14.14 4.31
CA VAL A 23 3.42 15.16 4.34
C VAL A 23 3.77 16.26 5.34
N GLY A 24 4.20 15.91 6.56
CA GLY A 24 4.62 16.88 7.58
C GLY A 24 5.77 17.77 7.10
N ARG A 25 6.79 17.18 6.46
CA ARG A 25 7.90 17.93 5.83
C ARG A 25 7.42 18.84 4.71
N ALA A 26 6.49 18.36 3.88
CA ALA A 26 5.93 19.15 2.77
C ALA A 26 5.12 20.34 3.30
N ARG A 27 4.37 20.21 4.39
CA ARG A 27 3.67 21.34 5.03
C ARG A 27 4.61 22.47 5.39
N ILE A 28 5.75 22.14 6.00
CA ILE A 28 6.76 23.13 6.37
C ILE A 28 7.38 23.76 5.11
N LYS A 29 7.76 22.93 4.13
CA LYS A 29 8.41 23.38 2.89
C LYS A 29 7.54 24.32 2.06
N TYR A 30 6.26 24.00 1.90
CA TYR A 30 5.31 24.75 1.09
C TYR A 30 4.48 25.76 1.90
N LYS A 31 4.72 25.86 3.22
CA LYS A 31 4.04 26.76 4.16
C LYS A 31 2.51 26.61 4.17
N ILE A 32 2.03 25.38 4.08
CA ILE A 32 0.58 25.05 4.10
C ILE A 32 0.23 24.51 5.48
N MET A 33 -0.43 25.34 6.29
CA MET A 33 -0.78 25.00 7.67
C MET A 33 -2.05 24.13 7.72
N PRO A 34 -2.17 23.18 8.66
CA PRO A 34 -3.44 22.54 8.92
C PRO A 34 -4.53 23.59 9.25
N PRO A 35 -5.80 23.40 8.81
CA PRO A 35 -6.38 22.21 8.20
C PRO A 35 -6.24 22.14 6.66
N GLU A 36 -5.53 23.07 6.03
CA GLU A 36 -5.46 23.14 4.57
C GLU A 36 -4.76 21.92 3.95
N MET A 37 -5.33 21.44 2.86
CA MET A 37 -4.89 20.23 2.14
C MET A 37 -4.57 20.53 0.67
N THR A 38 -4.72 21.78 0.24
CA THR A 38 -4.58 22.26 -1.13
C THR A 38 -3.67 23.49 -1.16
N GLY A 39 -3.02 23.76 -2.29
CA GLY A 39 -2.09 24.87 -2.44
C GLY A 39 -1.07 24.59 -3.55
N ASP A 40 0.18 24.34 -3.17
CA ASP A 40 1.23 23.95 -4.13
C ASP A 40 0.96 22.55 -4.69
N GLU A 41 1.02 22.40 -6.01
CA GLU A 41 0.78 21.10 -6.66
C GLU A 41 1.68 19.99 -6.14
N ASN A 42 2.93 20.29 -5.77
CA ASN A 42 3.84 19.30 -5.23
C ASN A 42 3.42 18.89 -3.81
N PHE A 43 2.92 19.82 -3.00
CA PHE A 43 2.33 19.49 -1.70
C PHE A 43 1.13 18.57 -1.87
N GLU A 44 0.21 18.91 -2.77
CA GLU A 44 -0.98 18.10 -3.04
C GLU A 44 -0.60 16.69 -3.49
N ARG A 45 0.41 16.53 -4.35
CA ARG A 45 0.92 15.20 -4.73
C ARG A 45 1.42 14.42 -3.52
N VAL A 46 2.16 15.04 -2.59
CA VAL A 46 2.63 14.35 -1.37
C VAL A 46 1.47 13.90 -0.50
N VAL A 47 0.47 14.76 -0.29
CA VAL A 47 -0.76 14.44 0.44
C VAL A 47 -1.51 13.28 -0.23
N ARG A 48 -1.70 13.33 -1.55
CA ARG A 48 -2.38 12.28 -2.31
C ARG A 48 -1.65 10.94 -2.25
N VAL A 49 -0.32 10.92 -2.24
CA VAL A 49 0.46 9.69 -2.05
C VAL A 49 0.16 9.06 -0.70
N GLN A 50 0.14 9.86 0.37
CA GLN A 50 -0.15 9.36 1.72
C GLN A 50 -1.60 8.85 1.83
N GLN A 51 -2.57 9.62 1.36
CA GLN A 51 -4.00 9.24 1.40
C GLN A 51 -4.27 7.96 0.60
N ASN A 52 -3.77 7.88 -0.63
CA ASN A 52 -3.93 6.68 -1.44
C ASN A 52 -3.24 5.46 -0.82
N THR A 53 -2.11 5.65 -0.14
CA THR A 53 -1.45 4.53 0.56
C THR A 53 -2.28 4.05 1.74
N LEU A 54 -2.91 4.96 2.49
CA LEU A 54 -3.83 4.61 3.56
C LEU A 54 -5.03 3.81 3.03
N GLU A 55 -5.68 4.28 1.97
CA GLU A 55 -6.82 3.58 1.34
C GLU A 55 -6.44 2.17 0.89
N GLN A 56 -5.25 2.01 0.30
CA GLN A 56 -4.79 0.71 -0.19
C GLN A 56 -4.39 -0.23 0.96
N LEU A 57 -3.87 0.28 2.08
CA LEU A 57 -3.55 -0.54 3.26
C LEU A 57 -4.79 -1.20 3.86
N VAL A 58 -5.92 -0.50 3.90
CA VAL A 58 -7.19 -1.01 4.43
C VAL A 58 -7.64 -2.27 3.68
N LEU A 59 -7.38 -2.34 2.37
CA LEU A 59 -7.66 -3.53 1.56
C LEU A 59 -6.54 -4.57 1.65
N PHE A 60 -5.29 -4.13 1.55
CA PHE A 60 -4.12 -4.99 1.44
C PHE A 60 -3.89 -5.84 2.69
N LEU A 61 -3.97 -5.26 3.89
CA LEU A 61 -3.64 -5.99 5.12
C LEU A 61 -4.62 -7.15 5.38
N PRO A 62 -5.96 -6.96 5.36
CA PRO A 62 -6.88 -8.09 5.50
C PRO A 62 -6.70 -9.14 4.40
N ALA A 63 -6.54 -8.72 3.14
CA ALA A 63 -6.34 -9.65 2.02
C ALA A 63 -5.06 -10.49 2.18
N LEU A 64 -3.95 -9.87 2.61
CA LEU A 64 -2.68 -10.55 2.89
C LEU A 64 -2.85 -11.63 3.97
N TRP A 65 -3.49 -11.29 5.08
CA TRP A 65 -3.66 -12.20 6.20
C TRP A 65 -4.64 -13.33 5.89
N LEU A 66 -5.74 -13.05 5.19
CA LEU A 66 -6.67 -14.07 4.73
C LEU A 66 -6.01 -15.02 3.73
N PHE A 67 -5.28 -14.50 2.74
CA PHE A 67 -4.54 -15.34 1.79
C PHE A 67 -3.48 -16.18 2.50
N SER A 68 -2.75 -15.59 3.46
CA SER A 68 -1.76 -16.33 4.24
C SER A 68 -2.38 -17.49 5.02
N GLN A 69 -3.58 -17.30 5.57
CA GLN A 69 -4.25 -18.29 6.41
C GLN A 69 -4.87 -19.42 5.58
N TRP A 70 -5.50 -19.07 4.46
CA TRP A 70 -6.33 -20.00 3.69
C TRP A 70 -5.65 -20.56 2.44
N VAL A 71 -4.52 -19.97 2.02
CA VAL A 71 -3.79 -20.40 0.82
C VAL A 71 -2.37 -20.80 1.17
N ASN A 72 -1.49 -19.82 1.41
CA ASN A 72 -0.10 -20.11 1.75
C ASN A 72 0.64 -18.87 2.30
N PRO A 73 1.33 -18.98 3.44
CA PRO A 73 2.04 -17.86 4.04
C PRO A 73 3.30 -17.39 3.28
N ILE A 74 4.01 -18.28 2.59
CA ILE A 74 5.23 -17.95 1.84
C ILE A 74 4.83 -17.13 0.60
N TRP A 75 3.81 -17.58 -0.13
CA TRP A 75 3.26 -16.85 -1.26
C TRP A 75 2.67 -15.50 -0.84
N ALA A 76 1.99 -15.42 0.32
CA ALA A 76 1.55 -14.15 0.91
C ALA A 76 2.72 -13.19 1.12
N GLY A 77 3.84 -13.69 1.68
CA GLY A 77 5.07 -12.93 1.85
C GLY A 77 5.64 -12.38 0.54
N GLY A 78 5.78 -13.23 -0.48
CA GLY A 78 6.30 -12.85 -1.79
C GLY A 78 5.44 -11.79 -2.48
N LEU A 79 4.12 -12.02 -2.56
CA LEU A 79 3.17 -11.06 -3.12
C LEU A 79 3.18 -9.76 -2.33
N GLY A 80 3.18 -9.83 -1.00
CA GLY A 80 3.28 -8.68 -0.12
C GLY A 80 4.53 -7.83 -0.34
N GLY A 81 5.67 -8.47 -0.60
CA GLY A 81 6.90 -7.78 -0.99
C GLY A 81 6.76 -7.01 -2.31
N VAL A 82 6.15 -7.63 -3.32
CA VAL A 82 5.86 -6.98 -4.61
C VAL A 82 4.94 -5.78 -4.43
N TRP A 83 3.92 -5.89 -3.56
CA TRP A 83 3.03 -4.77 -3.25
C TRP A 83 3.78 -3.58 -2.66
N ILE A 84 4.70 -3.82 -1.72
CA ILE A 84 5.55 -2.77 -1.11
C ILE A 84 6.38 -2.06 -2.18
N ILE A 85 7.03 -2.82 -3.07
CA ILE A 85 7.81 -2.24 -4.19
C ILE A 85 6.90 -1.39 -5.07
N GLY A 86 5.70 -1.88 -5.41
CA GLY A 86 4.69 -1.13 -6.15
C GLY A 86 4.33 0.21 -5.48
N ARG A 87 4.20 0.24 -4.14
CA ARG A 87 3.93 1.47 -3.39
C ARG A 87 5.12 2.44 -3.37
N ILE A 88 6.35 1.94 -3.31
CA ILE A 88 7.56 2.79 -3.40
C ILE A 88 7.63 3.43 -4.78
N LEU A 89 7.42 2.65 -5.86
CA LEU A 89 7.41 3.15 -7.23
C LEU A 89 6.27 4.15 -7.46
N PHE A 90 5.08 3.88 -6.91
CA PHE A 90 3.95 4.79 -6.94
C PHE A 90 4.30 6.13 -6.28
N ALA A 91 4.82 6.10 -5.04
CA ALA A 91 5.17 7.30 -4.30
C ALA A 91 6.24 8.12 -5.03
N TRP A 92 7.33 7.48 -5.46
CA TRP A 92 8.40 8.13 -6.21
C TRP A 92 7.85 8.74 -7.51
N GLY A 93 7.16 7.96 -8.33
CA GLY A 93 6.60 8.43 -9.60
C GLY A 93 5.71 9.65 -9.40
N TYR A 94 4.82 9.59 -8.42
CA TYR A 94 3.86 10.67 -8.16
C TYR A 94 4.53 11.95 -7.62
N TYR A 95 5.62 11.83 -6.85
CA TYR A 95 6.41 12.99 -6.42
C TYR A 95 7.07 13.72 -7.60
N GLN A 96 7.43 13.01 -8.68
CA GLN A 96 7.98 13.64 -9.88
C GLN A 96 6.91 14.28 -10.75
N ALA A 97 5.84 13.53 -11.06
CA ALA A 97 4.75 13.99 -11.93
C ALA A 97 3.50 13.14 -11.70
N ALA A 98 2.32 13.76 -11.83
CA ALA A 98 1.04 13.08 -11.62
C ALA A 98 0.84 11.84 -12.51
N GLU A 99 1.36 11.88 -13.73
CA GLU A 99 1.20 10.82 -14.74
C GLU A 99 2.08 9.60 -14.48
N LYS A 100 3.23 9.78 -13.80
CA LYS A 100 4.22 8.71 -13.54
C LYS A 100 3.78 7.72 -12.46
N ARG A 101 2.61 7.91 -11.85
CA ARG A 101 2.09 7.05 -10.76
C ARG A 101 1.48 5.74 -11.26
N THR A 102 1.15 5.64 -12.54
CA THR A 102 0.32 4.56 -13.12
C THR A 102 0.94 3.17 -12.93
N LEU A 103 2.23 3.02 -13.19
CA LEU A 103 2.92 1.73 -13.10
C LEU A 103 2.89 1.16 -11.66
N GLY A 104 3.27 1.96 -10.67
CA GLY A 104 3.24 1.55 -9.27
C GLY A 104 1.83 1.26 -8.77
N PHE A 105 0.84 2.03 -9.25
CA PHE A 105 -0.57 1.78 -8.93
C PHE A 105 -1.07 0.45 -9.52
N ALA A 106 -0.73 0.16 -10.77
CA ALA A 106 -1.13 -1.07 -11.45
C ALA A 106 -0.54 -2.31 -10.76
N ILE A 107 0.75 -2.27 -10.40
CA ILE A 107 1.41 -3.35 -9.66
C ILE A 107 0.71 -3.59 -8.31
N GLY A 108 0.50 -2.53 -7.53
CA GLY A 108 -0.17 -2.63 -6.24
C GLY A 108 -1.58 -3.21 -6.36
N SER A 109 -2.35 -2.73 -7.34
CA SER A 109 -3.73 -3.17 -7.57
C SER A 109 -3.81 -4.63 -7.97
N LEU A 110 -2.94 -5.06 -8.90
CA LEU A 110 -2.87 -6.46 -9.35
C LEU A 110 -2.58 -7.39 -8.17
N VAL A 111 -1.59 -7.06 -7.36
CA VAL A 111 -1.25 -7.86 -6.17
C VAL A 111 -2.41 -7.91 -5.18
N SER A 112 -3.05 -6.78 -4.89
CA SER A 112 -4.21 -6.74 -3.99
C SER A 112 -5.36 -7.61 -4.51
N PHE A 113 -5.63 -7.62 -5.82
CA PHE A 113 -6.65 -8.49 -6.41
C PHE A 113 -6.24 -9.97 -6.37
N THR A 114 -4.97 -10.30 -6.60
CA THR A 114 -4.49 -11.68 -6.47
C THR A 114 -4.63 -12.19 -5.03
N LEU A 115 -4.25 -11.38 -4.04
CA LEU A 115 -4.40 -11.73 -2.62
C LEU A 115 -5.87 -11.92 -2.25
N LEU A 116 -6.74 -10.98 -2.64
CA LEU A 116 -8.17 -11.08 -2.31
C LEU A 116 -8.84 -12.25 -3.03
N GLY A 117 -8.60 -12.43 -4.32
CA GLY A 117 -9.16 -13.54 -5.10
C GLY A 117 -8.70 -14.89 -4.58
N GLY A 118 -7.40 -15.02 -4.27
CA GLY A 118 -6.86 -16.24 -3.66
C GLY A 118 -7.45 -16.51 -2.28
N ALA A 119 -7.62 -15.48 -1.45
CA ALA A 119 -8.28 -15.59 -0.15
C ALA A 119 -9.73 -16.11 -0.28
N ILE A 120 -10.51 -15.54 -1.22
CA ILE A 120 -11.89 -15.97 -1.48
C ILE A 120 -11.92 -17.45 -1.88
N VAL A 121 -11.08 -17.86 -2.84
CA VAL A 121 -11.00 -19.25 -3.29
C VAL A 121 -10.60 -20.18 -2.15
N GLY A 122 -9.58 -19.82 -1.38
CA GLY A 122 -9.11 -20.61 -0.24
C GLY A 122 -10.19 -20.84 0.83
N VAL A 123 -10.95 -19.78 1.16
CA VAL A 123 -12.06 -19.88 2.11
C VAL A 123 -13.20 -20.73 1.55
N ILE A 124 -13.56 -20.58 0.28
CA ILE A 124 -14.65 -21.37 -0.31
C ILE A 124 -14.30 -22.86 -0.36
N LEU A 125 -13.05 -23.19 -0.68
CA LEU A 125 -12.60 -24.59 -0.71
C LEU A 125 -12.59 -25.23 0.67
N SER A 126 -12.30 -24.47 1.74
CA SER A 126 -12.33 -24.99 3.11
C SER A 126 -13.72 -25.22 3.67
N LEU A 127 -14.78 -24.66 3.07
CA LEU A 127 -16.16 -24.98 3.43
C LEU A 127 -16.60 -26.39 3.00
N LYS A 128 -15.87 -27.00 2.05
CA LYS A 128 -16.20 -28.33 1.50
C LYS A 128 -15.42 -29.48 2.17
N SER A 129 -14.49 -29.16 3.07
CA SER A 129 -13.71 -30.11 3.86
C SER A 129 -14.27 -30.25 5.26
#